data_AF-A0A364JUX3-F1
#
_entry.id   AF-A0A364JUX3-F1
#
_cell.length_a   1.000
_cell.length_b   1.000
_cell.length_c   1.000
_cell.angle_alpha   90.00
_cell.angle_beta   90.00
_cell.angle_gamma   90.00
#
_symmetry.space_group_name_H-M   'P 1'
#
loop_
_entity.id
_entity.type
_entity.pdbx_description
1 polymer ?
#
loop_
_entity_poly.entity_id
_entity_poly.type
_entity_poly.pdbx_seq_one_letter_code
_entity_poly.pdbx_strand_id
1 'polypeptide(L)'
;MSFSFSVERLVDRWWREGLIDDATASRLRADLEKRAPYFSLGAVLATLGGLLLGAAVIMLVAANWQEIPRLMRIGLIVMLIWASYLGGAWRQSLGERIIPTALYILGAASFGAGIALVGQMYHLSGDGHFAALIWAGGVLASAFLLRAPILAAVGAGIALFYLATHIFDQSYGDLDYIWAGPLLAFVSAAAALFTNSRPAAHFVALFVISWALMIYSKNESGWVLTIMIIVGIALMLADAFAHRKLQDMTRFAHPLASYGLLLTIAALGVFQMDQFVSSIFDSSISADILFAILILVLSVAALALCGRDNGGLRTIAYAAFSIEVLYLAFETVGTMIGTSGFFLTAGIIVLLLAAFVRRMEKRFSRRRQTEASHA
;
A
#
# COMPACT_ATOMS: atom_id res chain seq x y z
N MET A 1 1.46 22.44 -12.73
CA MET A 1 1.84 21.21 -13.47
C MET A 1 3.21 20.75 -13.01
N SER A 2 3.32 19.68 -12.22
CA SER A 2 4.63 19.07 -11.91
C SER A 2 4.82 17.87 -12.84
N PHE A 3 5.44 18.10 -14.00
CA PHE A 3 5.93 17.00 -14.83
C PHE A 3 7.14 16.39 -14.12
N SER A 4 7.01 15.16 -13.62
CA SER A 4 8.13 14.40 -13.10
C SER A 4 9.02 13.96 -14.27
N PHE A 5 9.86 14.87 -14.76
CA PHE A 5 10.93 14.50 -15.66
C PHE A 5 11.93 13.64 -14.89
N SER A 6 12.40 12.53 -15.46
CA SER A 6 13.47 11.77 -14.82
C SER A 6 14.68 12.68 -14.66
N VAL A 7 15.37 12.56 -13.52
CA VAL A 7 16.49 13.44 -13.20
C VAL A 7 17.59 13.29 -14.26
N GLU A 8 17.73 12.11 -14.89
CA GLU A 8 18.62 11.94 -16.04
C GLU A 8 18.28 12.89 -17.21
N ARG A 9 16.99 13.04 -17.55
CA ARG A 9 16.56 13.94 -18.63
C ARG A 9 16.80 15.41 -18.30
N LEU A 10 16.74 15.78 -17.02
CA LEU A 10 17.05 17.14 -16.57
C LEU A 10 18.54 17.43 -16.66
N VAL A 11 19.39 16.48 -16.25
CA VAL A 11 20.85 16.58 -16.40
C VAL A 11 21.23 16.68 -17.88
N ASP A 12 20.64 15.87 -18.75
CA ASP A 12 20.87 15.93 -20.20
C ASP A 12 20.36 17.22 -20.84
N ARG A 13 19.30 17.83 -20.27
CA ARG A 13 18.79 19.12 -20.73
C ARG A 13 19.72 20.24 -20.30
N TRP A 14 20.12 20.28 -19.03
CA TRP A 14 21.03 21.29 -18.49
C TRP A 14 22.39 21.27 -19.17
N TRP A 15 22.89 20.08 -19.50
CA TRP A 15 24.11 19.93 -20.28
C TRP A 15 23.97 20.52 -21.69
N ARG A 16 22.87 20.18 -22.40
CA ARG A 16 22.58 20.73 -23.73
C ARG A 16 22.31 22.23 -23.75
N GLU A 17 21.72 22.75 -22.67
CA GLU A 17 21.47 24.18 -22.47
C GLU A 17 22.72 24.94 -22.00
N GLY A 18 23.86 24.26 -21.80
CA GLY A 18 25.12 24.87 -21.34
C GLY A 18 25.09 25.35 -19.88
N LEU A 19 24.09 24.93 -19.11
CA LEU A 19 23.92 25.30 -17.70
C LEU A 19 24.89 24.56 -16.78
N ILE A 20 25.42 23.42 -17.23
CA ILE A 20 26.42 22.61 -16.53
C ILE A 20 27.50 22.14 -17.51
N ASP A 21 28.73 22.01 -17.02
CA ASP A 21 29.87 21.49 -17.78
C ASP A 21 29.88 19.96 -17.87
N ASP A 22 30.67 19.42 -18.79
CA ASP A 22 30.80 17.97 -19.02
C ASP A 22 31.28 17.20 -17.77
N ALA A 23 32.16 17.80 -16.96
CA ALA A 23 32.67 17.15 -15.76
C ALA A 23 31.58 17.09 -14.65
N THR A 24 30.74 18.12 -14.53
CA THR A 24 29.60 18.10 -13.60
C THR A 24 28.49 17.17 -14.10
N ALA A 25 28.17 17.18 -15.39
CA ALA A 25 27.17 16.29 -15.98
C ALA A 25 27.54 14.81 -15.80
N SER A 26 28.80 14.44 -16.04
CA SER A 26 29.29 13.07 -15.83
C SER A 26 29.27 12.65 -14.35
N ARG A 27 29.63 13.53 -13.42
CA ARG A 27 29.52 13.26 -11.97
C ARG A 27 28.07 13.08 -11.51
N LEU A 28 27.15 13.88 -12.02
CA LEU A 28 25.72 13.77 -11.71
C LEU A 28 25.12 12.48 -12.29
N ARG A 29 25.47 12.09 -13.51
CA ARG A 29 25.06 10.80 -14.09
C ARG A 29 25.61 9.62 -13.29
N ALA A 30 26.87 9.67 -12.87
CA ALA A 30 27.46 8.63 -12.03
C ALA A 30 26.82 8.55 -10.61
N ASP A 31 26.42 9.68 -10.03
CA ASP A 31 25.64 9.68 -8.77
C ASP A 31 24.22 9.13 -8.97
N LEU A 32 23.59 9.43 -10.11
CA LEU A 32 22.29 8.88 -10.47
C LEU A 32 22.34 7.38 -10.71
N GLU A 33 23.37 6.84 -11.35
CA GLU A 33 23.56 5.39 -11.49
C GLU A 33 23.76 4.70 -10.12
N LYS A 34 24.44 5.35 -9.17
CA LYS A 34 24.56 4.85 -7.80
C LYS A 34 23.24 4.91 -7.01
N ARG A 35 22.38 5.88 -7.32
CA ARG A 35 21.07 6.11 -6.67
C ARG A 35 19.91 5.43 -7.40
N ALA A 36 20.12 4.93 -8.61
CA ALA A 36 19.07 4.30 -9.39
C ALA A 36 18.40 3.25 -8.52
N PRO A 37 17.06 3.27 -8.37
CA PRO A 37 16.36 2.22 -7.67
C PRO A 37 16.74 0.93 -8.40
N TYR A 38 17.47 0.04 -7.72
CA TYR A 38 17.81 -1.29 -8.23
C TYR A 38 16.54 -2.15 -8.32
N PHE A 39 15.56 -1.73 -9.12
CA PHE A 39 14.57 -2.63 -9.67
C PHE A 39 15.22 -3.32 -10.86
N SER A 40 16.28 -4.10 -10.60
CA SER A 40 16.85 -4.94 -11.63
C SER A 40 16.02 -6.21 -11.68
N LEU A 41 15.51 -6.54 -12.87
CA LEU A 41 14.87 -7.84 -13.08
C LEU A 41 15.80 -8.95 -12.62
N GLY A 42 17.12 -8.78 -12.77
CA GLY A 42 18.13 -9.69 -12.23
C GLY A 42 18.08 -9.84 -10.71
N ALA A 43 17.89 -8.77 -9.93
CA ALA A 43 17.68 -8.87 -8.49
C ALA A 43 16.37 -9.59 -8.18
N VAL A 44 15.26 -9.24 -8.86
CA VAL A 44 13.97 -9.93 -8.68
C VAL A 44 14.10 -11.43 -8.97
N LEU A 45 14.69 -11.80 -10.11
CA LEU A 45 15.00 -13.17 -10.53
C LEU A 45 15.92 -13.88 -9.53
N ALA A 46 16.93 -13.19 -8.97
CA ALA A 46 17.81 -13.75 -7.96
C ALA A 46 17.06 -13.98 -6.63
N THR A 47 16.20 -13.06 -6.20
CA THR A 47 15.34 -13.27 -5.02
C THR A 47 14.37 -14.42 -5.24
N LEU A 48 13.68 -14.46 -6.39
CA LEU A 48 12.77 -15.55 -6.74
C LEU A 48 13.50 -16.88 -6.84
N GLY A 49 14.68 -16.91 -7.46
CA GLY A 49 15.54 -18.09 -7.55
C GLY A 49 15.98 -18.57 -6.17
N GLY A 50 16.39 -17.67 -5.29
CA GLY A 50 16.70 -17.98 -3.90
C GLY A 50 15.49 -18.51 -3.12
N LEU A 51 14.31 -17.92 -3.33
CA LEU A 51 13.06 -18.36 -2.71
C LEU A 51 12.65 -19.77 -3.19
N LEU A 52 12.76 -20.02 -4.50
CA LEU A 52 12.47 -21.32 -5.11
C LEU A 52 13.46 -22.39 -4.67
N LEU A 53 14.74 -22.05 -4.56
CA LEU A 53 15.77 -22.96 -4.08
C LEU A 53 15.56 -23.27 -2.59
N GLY A 54 15.20 -22.26 -1.79
CA GLY A 54 14.75 -22.44 -0.40
C GLY A 54 13.52 -23.34 -0.30
N ALA A 55 12.50 -23.11 -1.13
CA ALA A 55 11.31 -23.96 -1.20
C ALA A 55 11.63 -25.39 -1.64
N ALA A 56 12.54 -25.58 -2.60
CA ALA A 56 12.99 -26.90 -3.05
C ALA A 56 13.73 -27.66 -1.95
N VAL A 57 14.61 -27.00 -1.18
CA VAL A 57 15.27 -27.60 -0.02
C VAL A 57 14.24 -28.00 1.04
N ILE A 58 13.28 -27.12 1.34
CA ILE A 58 12.18 -27.42 2.28
C ILE A 58 11.37 -28.63 1.77
N MET A 59 11.06 -28.69 0.48
CA MET A 59 10.30 -29.79 -0.13
C MET A 59 11.09 -31.11 -0.12
N LEU A 60 12.41 -31.07 -0.34
CA LEU A 60 13.28 -32.25 -0.24
C LEU A 60 13.36 -32.78 1.20
N VAL A 61 13.43 -31.89 2.19
CA VAL A 61 13.34 -32.26 3.61
C VAL A 61 11.95 -32.81 3.95
N ALA A 62 10.89 -32.22 3.40
CA ALA A 62 9.52 -32.70 3.55
C ALA A 62 9.28 -34.07 2.89
N ALA A 63 9.98 -34.39 1.79
CA ALA A 63 9.91 -35.71 1.15
C ALA A 63 10.55 -36.81 2.00
N ASN A 64 11.60 -36.49 2.76
CA ASN A 64 12.30 -37.42 3.66
C ASN A 64 11.76 -37.38 5.10
N TRP A 65 10.58 -36.78 5.30
CA TRP A 65 10.07 -36.44 6.63
C TRP A 65 9.89 -37.63 7.56
N GLN A 66 9.41 -38.77 7.04
CA GLN A 66 9.11 -39.97 7.83
C GLN A 66 10.33 -40.52 8.57
N GLU A 67 11.53 -40.33 8.02
CA GLU A 67 12.77 -40.85 8.59
C GLU A 67 13.38 -39.95 9.66
N ILE A 68 12.99 -38.67 9.73
CA ILE A 68 13.57 -37.70 10.66
C ILE A 68 12.81 -37.74 12.01
N PRO A 69 13.47 -38.00 13.15
CA PRO A 69 12.83 -37.95 14.47
C PRO A 69 12.27 -36.56 14.79
N ARG A 70 11.11 -36.51 15.46
CA ARG A 70 10.38 -35.28 15.81
C ARG A 70 11.27 -34.18 16.41
N LEU A 71 12.12 -34.54 17.36
CA LEU A 71 13.01 -33.61 18.07
C LEU A 71 14.06 -33.00 17.12
N MET A 72 14.54 -33.77 16.15
CA MET A 72 15.51 -33.29 15.15
C MET A 72 14.86 -32.31 14.18
N ARG A 73 13.58 -32.52 13.80
CA ARG A 73 12.83 -31.57 12.96
C ARG A 73 12.69 -30.20 13.65
N ILE A 74 12.34 -30.20 14.93
CA ILE A 74 12.26 -28.98 15.74
C ILE A 74 13.65 -28.34 15.90
N GLY A 75 14.67 -29.14 16.18
CA GLY A 75 16.05 -28.66 16.29
C GLY A 75 16.53 -27.97 15.01
N LEU A 76 16.26 -28.55 13.85
CA LEU A 76 16.63 -27.99 12.55
C LEU A 76 15.91 -26.66 12.26
N ILE A 77 14.60 -26.58 12.50
CA ILE A 77 13.87 -25.33 12.24
C ILE A 77 14.30 -24.22 13.20
N VAL A 78 14.51 -24.55 14.48
CA VAL A 78 15.03 -23.60 15.48
C VAL A 78 16.42 -23.12 15.07
N MET A 79 17.33 -24.04 14.71
CA MET A 79 18.67 -23.69 14.23
C MET A 79 18.60 -22.78 13.00
N LEU A 80 17.72 -23.05 12.04
CA LEU A 80 17.54 -22.24 10.84
C LEU A 80 17.06 -20.82 11.19
N ILE A 81 16.09 -20.67 12.09
CA ILE A 81 15.60 -19.37 12.56
C ILE A 81 16.73 -18.57 13.21
N TRP A 82 17.46 -19.18 14.16
CA TRP A 82 18.56 -18.52 14.86
C TRP A 82 19.72 -18.16 13.93
N ALA A 83 20.14 -19.08 13.06
CA ALA A 83 21.20 -18.83 12.08
C ALA A 83 20.83 -17.69 11.12
N SER A 84 19.55 -17.60 10.72
CA SER A 84 19.05 -16.54 9.86
C SER A 84 19.03 -15.18 10.57
N TYR A 85 18.49 -15.09 11.78
CA TYR A 85 18.47 -13.82 12.53
C TYR A 85 19.86 -13.37 12.99
N LEU A 86 20.66 -14.27 13.57
CA LEU A 86 22.02 -13.93 14.02
C LEU A 86 22.95 -13.67 12.85
N GLY A 87 22.86 -14.46 11.79
CA GLY A 87 23.61 -14.24 10.55
C GLY A 87 23.23 -12.91 9.90
N GLY A 88 21.94 -12.58 9.88
CA GLY A 88 21.45 -11.29 9.40
C GLY A 88 21.98 -10.13 10.23
N ALA A 89 21.95 -10.23 11.56
CA ALA A 89 22.46 -9.22 12.48
C ALA A 89 23.98 -9.04 12.35
N TRP A 90 24.72 -10.14 12.22
CA TRP A 90 26.16 -10.10 12.00
C TRP A 90 26.50 -9.41 10.68
N ARG A 91 25.85 -9.78 9.58
CA ARG A 91 26.05 -9.14 8.27
C ARG A 91 25.62 -7.67 8.27
N GLN A 92 24.58 -7.33 9.01
CA GLN A 92 24.15 -5.94 9.20
C GLN A 92 25.20 -5.12 9.96
N SER A 93 25.87 -5.72 10.95
CA SER A 93 26.96 -5.07 11.69
C SER A 93 28.19 -4.78 10.81
N LEU A 94 28.36 -5.53 9.72
CA LEU A 94 29.40 -5.29 8.70
C LEU A 94 29.02 -4.20 7.69
N GLY A 95 27.83 -3.59 7.81
CA GLY A 95 27.35 -2.53 6.92
C GLY A 95 26.71 -3.02 5.62
N GLU A 96 26.56 -4.33 5.44
CA GLU A 96 25.83 -4.90 4.30
C GLU A 96 24.33 -4.58 4.39
N ARG A 97 23.66 -4.41 3.24
CA ARG A 97 22.22 -4.08 3.19
C ARG A 97 21.35 -5.18 2.62
N ILE A 98 21.85 -5.93 1.63
CA ILE A 98 21.07 -6.91 0.88
C ILE A 98 20.99 -8.25 1.63
N ILE A 99 22.15 -8.80 2.02
CA ILE A 99 22.23 -10.11 2.67
C ILE A 99 21.47 -10.15 4.02
N PRO A 100 21.58 -9.13 4.91
CA PRO A 100 20.78 -9.11 6.13
C PRO A 100 19.28 -9.14 5.85
N THR A 101 18.83 -8.39 4.85
CA THR A 101 17.42 -8.34 4.45
C THR A 101 16.92 -9.73 4.05
N ALA A 102 17.68 -10.44 3.21
CA ALA A 102 17.34 -11.80 2.78
C ALA A 102 17.31 -12.79 3.97
N LEU A 103 18.30 -12.72 4.86
CA LEU A 103 18.38 -13.57 6.04
C LEU A 103 17.24 -13.28 7.04
N TYR A 104 16.85 -12.02 7.22
CA TYR A 104 15.71 -11.66 8.06
C TYR A 104 14.38 -12.14 7.50
N ILE A 105 14.17 -12.06 6.18
CA ILE A 105 12.99 -12.63 5.52
C ILE A 105 12.98 -14.15 5.69
N LEU A 106 14.12 -14.81 5.49
CA LEU A 106 14.26 -16.25 5.69
C LEU A 106 13.92 -16.66 7.13
N GLY A 107 14.47 -15.96 8.13
CA GLY A 107 14.18 -16.21 9.54
C GLY A 107 12.69 -16.04 9.87
N ALA A 108 12.06 -14.96 9.36
CA ALA A 108 10.63 -14.73 9.53
C ALA A 108 9.78 -15.83 8.87
N ALA A 109 10.13 -16.28 7.67
CA ALA A 109 9.44 -17.36 6.98
C ALA A 109 9.63 -18.72 7.67
N SER A 110 10.85 -19.02 8.12
CA SER A 110 11.15 -20.23 8.89
C SER A 110 10.42 -20.28 10.22
N PHE A 111 10.18 -19.13 10.87
CA PHE A 111 9.37 -19.06 12.08
C PHE A 111 7.92 -19.46 11.82
N GLY A 112 7.29 -18.93 10.75
CA GLY A 112 5.94 -19.34 10.34
C GLY A 112 5.87 -20.82 9.96
N ALA A 113 6.86 -21.31 9.20
CA ALA A 113 6.99 -22.73 8.88
C ALA A 113 7.12 -23.60 10.13
N GLY A 114 7.88 -23.15 11.14
CA GLY A 114 8.00 -23.83 12.43
C GLY A 114 6.69 -23.91 13.20
N ILE A 115 5.87 -22.86 13.20
CA ILE A 115 4.53 -22.88 13.81
C ILE A 115 3.64 -23.93 13.12
N ALA A 116 3.58 -23.91 11.79
CA ALA A 116 2.83 -24.90 11.02
C ALA A 116 3.33 -26.33 11.29
N LEU A 117 4.64 -26.49 11.44
CA LEU A 117 5.28 -27.76 11.75
C LEU A 117 4.81 -28.36 13.07
N VAL A 118 4.84 -27.55 14.13
CA VAL A 118 4.42 -27.97 15.45
C VAL A 118 2.92 -28.29 15.42
N GLY A 119 2.11 -27.48 14.73
CA GLY A 119 0.69 -27.74 14.53
C GLY A 119 0.43 -29.12 13.91
N GLN A 120 1.11 -29.44 12.81
CA GLN A 120 0.99 -30.74 12.14
C GLN A 120 1.51 -31.91 13.00
N MET A 121 2.67 -31.77 13.65
CA MET A 121 3.29 -32.85 14.41
C MET A 121 2.49 -33.29 15.62
N TYR A 122 1.81 -32.36 16.27
CA TYR A 122 1.03 -32.60 17.48
C TYR A 122 -0.47 -32.74 17.22
N HIS A 123 -0.89 -32.77 15.95
CA HIS A 123 -2.30 -32.80 15.55
C HIS A 123 -3.12 -31.75 16.31
N LEU A 124 -2.53 -30.56 16.51
CA LEU A 124 -3.27 -29.45 17.08
C LEU A 124 -4.37 -29.15 16.06
N SER A 125 -5.63 -29.25 16.49
CA SER A 125 -6.78 -28.64 15.81
C SER A 125 -6.60 -27.13 15.89
N GLY A 126 -5.65 -26.63 15.10
CA GLY A 126 -5.05 -25.33 15.27
C GLY A 126 -5.95 -24.26 14.69
N ASP A 127 -6.33 -23.31 15.54
CA ASP A 127 -6.87 -22.04 15.10
C ASP A 127 -5.81 -21.30 14.25
N GLY A 128 -6.06 -21.24 12.94
CA GLY A 128 -5.18 -20.56 11.99
C GLY A 128 -4.99 -19.08 12.30
N HIS A 129 -5.99 -18.46 12.94
CA HIS A 129 -5.94 -17.06 13.38
C HIS A 129 -4.88 -16.88 14.47
N PHE A 130 -4.91 -17.73 15.49
CA PHE A 130 -3.92 -17.72 16.57
C PHE A 130 -2.50 -17.98 16.07
N ALA A 131 -2.33 -18.92 15.13
CA ALA A 131 -1.03 -19.18 14.51
C ALA A 131 -0.48 -17.94 13.78
N ALA A 132 -1.33 -17.24 13.03
CA ALA A 132 -0.96 -16.00 12.35
C ALA A 132 -0.64 -14.86 13.35
N LEU A 133 -1.34 -14.77 14.48
CA LEU A 133 -1.04 -13.80 15.56
C LEU A 133 0.34 -14.05 16.18
N ILE A 134 0.64 -15.29 16.56
CA ILE A 134 1.96 -15.66 17.10
C ILE A 134 3.05 -15.33 16.08
N TRP A 135 2.80 -15.63 14.81
CA TRP A 135 3.74 -15.37 13.74
C TRP A 135 4.01 -13.86 13.59
N ALA A 136 2.97 -13.05 13.46
CA ALA A 136 3.09 -11.60 13.40
C ALA A 136 3.80 -11.03 14.62
N GLY A 137 3.40 -11.48 15.83
CA GLY A 137 3.98 -11.05 17.09
C GLY A 137 5.49 -11.33 17.19
N GLY A 138 5.93 -12.54 16.84
CA GLY A 138 7.34 -12.91 16.87
C GLY A 138 8.18 -12.15 15.83
N VAL A 139 7.64 -11.90 14.64
CA VAL A 139 8.34 -11.11 13.61
C VAL A 139 8.41 -9.63 13.99
N LEU A 140 7.34 -9.06 14.54
CA LEU A 140 7.32 -7.66 15.03
C LEU A 140 8.25 -7.48 16.22
N ALA A 141 8.28 -8.43 17.16
CA ALA A 141 9.24 -8.43 18.27
C ALA A 141 10.69 -8.44 17.74
N SER A 142 10.97 -9.28 16.73
CA SER A 142 12.27 -9.31 16.06
C SER A 142 12.61 -7.98 15.37
N ALA A 143 11.61 -7.29 14.81
CA ALA A 143 11.80 -5.96 14.22
C ALA A 143 12.26 -4.92 15.26
N PHE A 144 11.73 -4.97 16.49
CA PHE A 144 12.18 -4.11 17.58
C PHE A 144 13.58 -4.47 18.07
N LEU A 145 13.86 -5.76 18.27
CA LEU A 145 15.15 -6.23 18.76
C LEU A 145 16.29 -5.91 17.79
N LEU A 146 16.09 -6.17 16.50
CA LEU A 146 17.11 -6.02 15.46
C LEU A 146 17.06 -4.65 14.78
N ARG A 147 16.10 -3.79 15.13
CA ARG A 147 15.85 -2.47 14.53
C ARG A 147 15.80 -2.51 12.99
N ALA A 148 15.24 -3.59 12.44
CA ALA A 148 15.27 -3.87 11.01
C ALA A 148 13.96 -3.44 10.32
N PRO A 149 13.98 -2.50 9.35
CA PRO A 149 12.77 -1.99 8.70
C PRO A 149 12.05 -3.05 7.85
N ILE A 150 12.79 -4.02 7.30
CA ILE A 150 12.20 -5.13 6.57
C ILE A 150 11.35 -6.03 7.47
N LEU A 151 11.78 -6.29 8.71
CA LEU A 151 11.01 -7.10 9.65
C LEU A 151 9.74 -6.39 10.10
N ALA A 152 9.75 -5.07 10.25
CA ALA A 152 8.53 -4.30 10.50
C ALA A 152 7.54 -4.43 9.33
N ALA A 153 8.04 -4.40 8.09
CA ALA A 153 7.21 -4.56 6.90
C ALA A 153 6.65 -5.99 6.77
N VAL A 154 7.49 -7.00 6.96
CA VAL A 154 7.06 -8.41 6.93
C VAL A 154 6.07 -8.69 8.06
N GLY A 155 6.32 -8.20 9.27
CA GLY A 155 5.40 -8.34 10.41
C GLY A 155 4.04 -7.70 10.16
N ALA A 156 4.01 -6.49 9.61
CA ALA A 156 2.76 -5.83 9.21
C ALA A 156 2.05 -6.56 8.04
N GLY A 157 2.82 -7.16 7.12
CA GLY A 157 2.28 -8.04 6.08
C GLY A 157 1.66 -9.33 6.62
N ILE A 158 2.28 -9.94 7.64
CA ILE A 158 1.70 -11.11 8.33
C ILE A 158 0.46 -10.70 9.13
N ALA A 159 0.42 -9.48 9.69
CA ALA A 159 -0.80 -8.96 10.31
C ALA A 159 -1.95 -8.87 9.29
N LEU A 160 -1.69 -8.44 8.06
CA LEU A 160 -2.69 -8.51 6.98
C LEU A 160 -3.13 -9.94 6.68
N PHE A 161 -2.18 -10.89 6.68
CA PHE A 161 -2.51 -12.31 6.53
C PHE A 161 -3.42 -12.83 7.66
N TYR A 162 -3.21 -12.38 8.90
CA TYR A 162 -4.09 -12.67 10.03
C TYR A 162 -5.54 -12.16 9.82
N LEU A 163 -5.73 -11.00 9.18
CA LEU A 163 -7.08 -10.57 8.79
C LEU A 163 -7.64 -11.45 7.66
N ALA A 164 -6.79 -11.81 6.69
CA ALA A 164 -7.21 -12.66 5.58
C ALA A 164 -7.71 -14.03 6.05
N THR A 165 -7.13 -14.63 7.11
CA THR A 165 -7.63 -15.91 7.64
C THR A 165 -9.09 -15.81 8.11
N HIS A 166 -9.50 -14.68 8.70
CA HIS A 166 -10.91 -14.45 9.09
C HIS A 166 -11.86 -14.32 7.90
N ILE A 167 -11.36 -13.84 6.75
CA ILE A 167 -12.17 -13.68 5.54
C ILE A 167 -12.40 -15.03 4.87
N PHE A 168 -11.37 -15.88 4.81
CA PHE A 168 -11.41 -17.16 4.10
C PHE A 168 -11.91 -18.33 4.94
N ASP A 169 -11.76 -18.27 6.26
CA ASP A 169 -12.18 -19.32 7.19
C ASP A 169 -13.11 -18.76 8.27
N GLN A 170 -14.41 -18.76 7.96
CA GLN A 170 -15.46 -18.33 8.91
C GLN A 170 -15.84 -19.44 9.91
N SER A 171 -15.16 -20.60 9.86
CA SER A 171 -15.52 -21.78 10.65
C SER A 171 -15.20 -21.64 12.14
N TYR A 172 -14.31 -20.72 12.51
CA TYR A 172 -14.00 -20.37 13.91
C TYR A 172 -14.86 -19.18 14.35
N GLY A 173 -16.05 -19.51 14.87
CA GLY A 173 -17.12 -18.56 15.18
C GLY A 173 -16.94 -17.67 16.41
N ASP A 174 -15.82 -17.72 17.16
CA ASP A 174 -15.71 -16.98 18.42
C ASP A 174 -14.93 -15.67 18.36
N LEU A 175 -15.49 -14.70 19.09
CA LEU A 175 -15.15 -13.27 19.15
C LEU A 175 -13.78 -12.97 19.79
N ASP A 176 -13.02 -13.97 20.21
CA ASP A 176 -11.89 -13.79 21.11
C ASP A 176 -10.73 -13.02 20.48
N TYR A 177 -10.50 -13.17 19.17
CA TYR A 177 -9.30 -12.63 18.53
C TYR A 177 -9.52 -11.34 17.75
N ILE A 178 -10.73 -10.96 17.34
CA ILE A 178 -10.97 -9.71 16.58
C ILE A 178 -10.44 -8.47 17.33
N TRP A 179 -10.51 -8.50 18.66
CA TRP A 179 -10.00 -7.46 19.55
C TRP A 179 -8.47 -7.45 19.71
N ALA A 180 -7.77 -8.46 19.17
CA ALA A 180 -6.32 -8.39 18.98
C ALA A 180 -5.96 -7.42 17.84
N GLY A 181 -6.89 -7.11 16.92
CA GLY A 181 -6.66 -6.21 15.79
C GLY A 181 -6.13 -4.82 16.18
N PRO A 182 -6.74 -4.07 17.11
CA PRO A 182 -6.23 -2.77 17.57
C PRO A 182 -4.83 -2.86 18.18
N LEU A 183 -4.57 -3.89 18.99
CA LEU A 183 -3.26 -4.11 19.58
C LEU A 183 -2.22 -4.40 18.49
N LEU A 184 -2.56 -5.26 17.53
CA LEU A 184 -1.67 -5.61 16.43
C LEU A 184 -1.40 -4.42 15.50
N ALA A 185 -2.42 -3.59 15.22
CA ALA A 185 -2.28 -2.33 14.50
C ALA A 185 -1.35 -1.38 15.25
N PHE A 186 -1.54 -1.23 16.57
CA PHE A 186 -0.70 -0.37 17.41
C PHE A 186 0.76 -0.84 17.43
N VAL A 187 1.00 -2.13 17.67
CA VAL A 187 2.36 -2.72 17.68
C VAL A 187 3.01 -2.59 16.31
N SER A 188 2.27 -2.83 15.23
CA SER A 188 2.78 -2.68 13.85
C SER A 188 3.08 -1.23 13.50
N ALA A 189 2.25 -0.28 13.93
CA ALA A 189 2.48 1.16 13.78
C ALA A 189 3.72 1.60 14.57
N ALA A 190 3.87 1.14 15.81
CA ALA A 190 5.03 1.39 16.64
C ALA A 190 6.31 0.82 16.00
N ALA A 191 6.25 -0.40 15.43
CA ALA A 191 7.36 -1.00 14.71
C ALA A 191 7.73 -0.19 13.44
N ALA A 192 6.73 0.28 12.69
CA ALA A 192 6.93 1.09 11.50
C ALA A 192 7.60 2.44 11.83
N LEU A 193 7.16 3.12 12.90
CA LEU A 193 7.75 4.36 13.38
C LEU A 193 9.17 4.14 13.92
N PHE A 194 9.34 3.14 14.77
CA PHE A 194 10.63 2.82 15.39
C PHE A 194 11.71 2.45 14.37
N THR A 195 11.34 1.70 13.33
CA THR A 195 12.27 1.28 12.27
C THR A 195 12.32 2.24 11.08
N ASN A 196 11.51 3.30 11.06
CA ASN A 196 11.34 4.24 9.94
C ASN A 196 10.98 3.53 8.60
N SER A 197 10.17 2.46 8.67
CA SER A 197 9.82 1.64 7.50
C SER A 197 8.57 2.15 6.79
N ARG A 198 8.75 2.77 5.61
CA ARG A 198 7.64 3.23 4.75
C ARG A 198 6.70 2.09 4.30
N PRO A 199 7.20 0.93 3.82
CA PRO A 199 6.32 -0.18 3.45
C PRO A 199 5.49 -0.70 4.62
N ALA A 200 6.07 -0.77 5.82
CA ALA A 200 5.34 -1.17 7.02
C ALA A 200 4.19 -0.21 7.32
N ALA A 201 4.41 1.11 7.19
CA ALA A 201 3.34 2.09 7.38
C ALA A 201 2.18 1.92 6.38
N HIS A 202 2.47 1.61 5.11
CA HIS A 202 1.44 1.31 4.12
C HIS A 202 0.64 0.06 4.48
N PHE A 203 1.30 -1.01 4.94
CA PHE A 203 0.63 -2.23 5.38
C PHE A 203 -0.20 -2.02 6.65
N VAL A 204 0.26 -1.19 7.59
CA VAL A 204 -0.51 -0.81 8.78
C VAL A 204 -1.76 -0.05 8.39
N ALA A 205 -1.66 0.92 7.46
CA ALA A 205 -2.83 1.65 6.99
C ALA A 205 -3.85 0.72 6.30
N LEU A 206 -3.37 -0.18 5.45
CA LEU A 206 -4.21 -1.20 4.82
C LEU A 206 -4.86 -2.11 5.88
N PHE A 207 -4.10 -2.53 6.89
CA PHE A 207 -4.59 -3.37 7.98
C PHE A 207 -5.72 -2.69 8.74
N VAL A 208 -5.56 -1.41 9.11
CA VAL A 208 -6.59 -0.65 9.84
C VAL A 208 -7.87 -0.52 9.00
N ILE A 209 -7.74 -0.23 7.70
CA ILE A 209 -8.89 -0.14 6.79
C ILE A 209 -9.58 -1.51 6.69
N SER A 210 -8.83 -2.57 6.41
CA SER A 210 -9.38 -3.93 6.28
C SER A 210 -10.02 -4.42 7.58
N TRP A 211 -9.42 -4.14 8.74
CA TRP A 211 -9.98 -4.51 10.03
C TRP A 211 -11.28 -3.76 10.33
N ALA A 212 -11.35 -2.46 10.04
CA ALA A 212 -12.57 -1.67 10.22
C ALA A 212 -13.71 -2.16 9.29
N LEU A 213 -13.41 -2.45 8.03
CA LEU A 213 -14.37 -3.03 7.08
C LEU A 213 -14.84 -4.43 7.50
N MET A 214 -13.96 -5.25 8.07
CA MET A 214 -14.33 -6.55 8.62
C MET A 214 -15.29 -6.44 9.81
N ILE A 215 -15.08 -5.46 10.71
CA ILE A 215 -16.02 -5.17 11.81
C ILE A 215 -17.37 -4.73 11.25
N TYR A 216 -17.37 -3.88 10.22
CA TYR A 216 -18.58 -3.48 9.54
C TYR A 216 -19.32 -4.70 8.98
N SER A 217 -18.64 -5.55 8.22
CA SER A 217 -19.24 -6.75 7.62
C SER A 217 -19.85 -7.72 8.64
N LYS A 218 -19.40 -7.71 9.90
CA LYS A 218 -19.92 -8.59 10.95
C LYS A 218 -21.11 -7.98 11.72
N ASN A 219 -21.06 -6.67 11.96
CA ASN A 219 -22.04 -5.98 12.81
C ASN A 219 -23.10 -5.21 12.01
N GLU A 220 -22.86 -4.97 10.72
CA GLU A 220 -23.63 -4.12 9.80
C GLU A 220 -23.97 -2.74 10.40
N SER A 221 -23.10 -2.27 11.32
CA SER A 221 -23.32 -1.05 12.08
C SER A 221 -22.74 0.14 11.35
N GLY A 222 -23.60 1.04 10.86
CA GLY A 222 -23.20 2.28 10.19
C GLY A 222 -22.28 3.17 11.03
N TRP A 223 -22.29 3.02 12.36
CA TRP A 223 -21.36 3.73 13.26
C TRP A 223 -19.89 3.45 12.94
N VAL A 224 -19.55 2.24 12.52
CA VAL A 224 -18.17 1.88 12.15
C VAL A 224 -17.71 2.72 10.97
N LEU A 225 -18.55 2.83 9.93
CA LEU A 225 -18.29 3.64 8.75
C LEU A 225 -18.26 5.14 9.09
N THR A 226 -19.14 5.61 9.98
CA THR A 226 -19.10 7.01 10.46
C THR A 226 -17.79 7.32 11.19
N ILE A 227 -17.31 6.42 12.05
CA ILE A 227 -16.02 6.58 12.74
C ILE A 227 -14.88 6.60 11.71
N MET A 228 -14.90 5.72 10.70
CA MET A 228 -13.91 5.73 9.62
C MET A 228 -13.87 7.07 8.88
N ILE A 229 -15.03 7.66 8.58
CA ILE A 229 -15.14 8.99 7.96
C ILE A 229 -14.57 10.07 8.87
N ILE A 230 -14.96 10.10 10.15
CA ILE A 230 -14.48 11.10 11.12
C ILE A 230 -12.96 11.02 11.27
N VAL A 231 -12.42 9.82 11.47
CA VAL A 231 -10.97 9.60 11.59
C VAL A 231 -10.26 9.97 10.29
N GLY A 232 -10.80 9.58 9.14
CA GLY A 232 -10.20 9.86 7.84
C GLY A 232 -10.11 11.36 7.54
N ILE A 233 -11.20 12.10 7.79
CA ILE A 233 -11.23 13.56 7.69
C ILE A 233 -10.27 14.19 8.69
N ALA A 234 -10.26 13.72 9.94
CA ALA A 234 -9.35 14.24 10.97
C ALA A 234 -7.87 14.06 10.57
N LEU A 235 -7.50 12.93 9.98
CA LEU A 235 -6.15 12.70 9.46
C LEU A 235 -5.79 13.65 8.31
N MET A 236 -6.74 13.91 7.40
CA MET A 236 -6.54 14.86 6.30
C MET A 236 -6.39 16.29 6.81
N LEU A 237 -7.23 16.73 7.75
CA LEU A 237 -7.14 18.06 8.35
C LEU A 237 -5.87 18.22 9.20
N ALA A 238 -5.47 17.17 9.92
CA ALA A 238 -4.24 17.17 10.70
C ALA A 238 -3.02 17.38 9.78
N ASP A 239 -2.95 16.68 8.64
CA ASP A 239 -1.89 16.91 7.65
C ASP A 239 -1.99 18.32 7.04
N ALA A 240 -3.18 18.79 6.70
CA ALA A 240 -3.38 20.13 6.11
C ALA A 240 -2.90 21.28 7.02
N PHE A 241 -3.17 21.20 8.33
CA PHE A 241 -2.89 22.29 9.27
C PHE A 241 -1.60 22.11 10.09
N ALA A 242 -1.13 20.88 10.27
CA ALA A 242 0.02 20.56 11.12
C ALA A 242 1.12 19.76 10.40
N HIS A 243 1.17 19.84 9.05
CA HIS A 243 2.10 19.09 8.20
C HIS A 243 3.52 19.01 8.77
N ARG A 244 4.12 20.15 9.09
CA ARG A 244 5.52 20.23 9.55
C ARG A 244 5.73 19.52 10.89
N LYS A 245 4.81 19.71 11.84
CA LYS A 245 4.86 19.07 13.16
C LYS A 245 4.65 17.56 13.06
N LEU A 246 3.73 17.12 12.20
CA LEU A 246 3.51 15.71 11.90
C LEU A 246 4.71 15.08 11.19
N GLN A 247 5.38 15.83 10.31
CA GLN A 247 6.57 15.36 9.62
C GLN A 247 7.72 15.18 10.61
N ASP A 248 7.88 16.10 11.56
CA ASP A 248 8.92 15.98 12.59
C ASP A 248 8.64 14.82 13.56
N MET A 249 7.37 14.62 13.95
CA MET A 249 6.98 13.57 14.90
C MET A 249 6.92 12.17 14.26
N THR A 250 6.32 12.05 13.08
CA THR A 250 6.03 10.75 12.46
C THR A 250 6.95 10.45 11.28
N ARG A 251 7.61 11.46 10.69
CA ARG A 251 8.37 11.35 9.42
C ARG A 251 7.53 10.85 8.23
N PHE A 252 6.21 10.73 8.40
CA PHE A 252 5.25 10.17 7.45
C PHE A 252 4.05 11.10 7.20
N ALA A 253 4.20 12.42 7.37
CA ALA A 253 3.10 13.38 7.15
C ALA A 253 2.45 13.24 5.77
N HIS A 254 3.25 13.17 4.69
CA HIS A 254 2.71 13.02 3.34
C HIS A 254 1.81 11.78 3.14
N PRO A 255 2.19 10.55 3.55
CA PRO A 255 1.25 9.42 3.49
C PRO A 255 -0.02 9.55 4.33
N LEU A 256 -0.04 10.38 5.38
CA LEU A 256 -1.13 10.38 6.36
C LEU A 256 -2.45 10.89 5.79
N ALA A 257 -2.43 11.99 5.04
CA ALA A 257 -3.63 12.45 4.34
C ALA A 257 -4.12 11.46 3.28
N SER A 258 -3.19 10.74 2.62
CA SER A 258 -3.54 9.70 1.65
C SER A 258 -4.27 8.55 2.33
N TYR A 259 -3.83 8.13 3.53
CA TYR A 259 -4.52 7.11 4.32
C TYR A 259 -5.88 7.60 4.82
N GLY A 260 -5.97 8.85 5.28
CA GLY A 260 -7.24 9.44 5.71
C GLY A 260 -8.26 9.52 4.57
N LEU A 261 -7.82 9.93 3.37
CA LEU A 261 -8.65 9.95 2.18
C LEU A 261 -9.11 8.54 1.79
N LEU A 262 -8.20 7.57 1.76
CA LEU A 262 -8.52 6.18 1.43
C LEU A 262 -9.53 5.58 2.43
N LEU A 263 -9.36 5.84 3.72
CA LEU A 263 -10.27 5.41 4.79
C LEU A 263 -11.67 6.01 4.61
N THR A 264 -11.76 7.30 4.28
CA THR A 264 -13.03 8.01 4.08
C THR A 264 -13.75 7.53 2.82
N ILE A 265 -13.03 7.37 1.71
CA ILE A 265 -13.59 6.87 0.44
C ILE A 265 -14.06 5.42 0.59
N ALA A 266 -13.30 4.58 1.28
CA ALA A 266 -13.72 3.20 1.54
C ALA A 266 -15.05 3.15 2.33
N ALA A 267 -15.19 3.99 3.35
CA ALA A 267 -16.42 4.04 4.14
C ALA A 267 -17.63 4.59 3.36
N LEU A 268 -17.44 5.67 2.58
CA LEU A 268 -18.50 6.23 1.72
C LEU A 268 -18.89 5.26 0.60
N GLY A 269 -17.93 4.56 0.01
CA GLY A 269 -18.18 3.57 -1.04
C GLY A 269 -18.98 2.37 -0.53
N VAL A 270 -18.78 1.95 0.72
CA VAL A 270 -19.61 0.92 1.36
C VAL A 270 -21.03 1.42 1.56
N PHE A 271 -21.22 2.63 2.12
CA PHE A 271 -22.56 3.22 2.24
C PHE A 271 -23.28 3.33 0.88
N GLN A 272 -22.57 3.75 -0.16
CA GLN A 272 -23.11 3.81 -1.52
C GLN A 272 -23.52 2.44 -2.03
N MET A 273 -22.69 1.41 -1.83
CA MET A 273 -22.99 0.04 -2.26
C MET A 273 -24.21 -0.54 -1.53
N ASP A 274 -24.32 -0.34 -0.21
CA ASP A 274 -25.46 -0.83 0.56
C ASP A 274 -26.78 -0.17 0.12
N GLN A 275 -26.74 1.15 -0.14
CA GLN A 275 -27.90 1.87 -0.67
C GLN A 275 -28.24 1.43 -2.09
N PHE A 276 -27.24 1.22 -2.95
CA PHE A 276 -27.44 0.70 -4.30
C PHE A 276 -28.07 -0.70 -4.30
N VAL A 277 -27.60 -1.60 -3.43
CA VAL A 277 -28.23 -2.92 -3.27
C VAL A 277 -29.67 -2.75 -2.80
N SER A 278 -29.94 -1.88 -1.83
CA SER A 278 -31.31 -1.64 -1.35
C SER A 278 -32.24 -1.04 -2.41
N SER A 279 -31.77 -0.15 -3.27
CA SER A 279 -32.57 0.50 -4.31
C SER A 279 -32.94 -0.44 -5.46
N ILE A 280 -32.13 -1.48 -5.72
CA ILE A 280 -32.51 -2.59 -6.61
C ILE A 280 -33.77 -3.29 -6.10
N PHE A 281 -33.92 -3.41 -4.79
CA PHE A 281 -35.03 -4.13 -4.16
C PHE A 281 -36.21 -3.23 -3.76
N ASP A 282 -36.01 -1.92 -3.60
CA ASP A 282 -37.04 -0.97 -3.16
C ASP A 282 -37.01 0.35 -3.95
N SER A 283 -38.15 0.70 -4.56
CA SER A 283 -38.27 1.76 -5.60
C SER A 283 -38.30 3.21 -5.06
N SER A 284 -37.42 3.55 -4.12
CA SER A 284 -37.30 4.91 -3.56
C SER A 284 -36.13 5.70 -4.17
N ILE A 285 -36.19 7.04 -4.06
CA ILE A 285 -35.15 7.97 -4.54
C ILE A 285 -33.80 7.56 -3.95
N SER A 286 -32.82 7.39 -4.83
CA SER A 286 -31.67 6.53 -4.58
C SER A 286 -30.54 7.31 -3.86
N ALA A 287 -30.37 7.01 -2.56
CA ALA A 287 -29.39 7.66 -1.69
C ALA A 287 -27.92 7.37 -2.08
N ASP A 288 -27.69 6.39 -2.96
CA ASP A 288 -26.42 6.08 -3.61
C ASP A 288 -25.86 7.27 -4.42
N ILE A 289 -26.71 8.02 -5.14
CA ILE A 289 -26.30 9.23 -5.90
C ILE A 289 -25.75 10.30 -4.95
N LEU A 290 -26.35 10.44 -3.76
CA LEU A 290 -25.87 11.38 -2.74
C LEU A 290 -24.45 11.00 -2.29
N PHE A 291 -24.19 9.71 -2.05
CA PHE A 291 -22.86 9.24 -1.67
C PHE A 291 -21.83 9.42 -2.80
N ALA A 292 -22.22 9.18 -4.06
CA ALA A 292 -21.36 9.46 -5.22
C ALA A 292 -20.95 10.95 -5.29
N ILE A 293 -21.91 11.86 -5.10
CA ILE A 293 -21.65 13.31 -5.05
C ILE A 293 -20.73 13.65 -3.87
N LEU A 294 -20.94 13.05 -2.69
CA LEU A 294 -20.08 13.25 -1.52
C LEU A 294 -18.63 12.80 -1.79
N ILE A 295 -18.44 11.65 -2.44
CA ILE A 295 -17.09 11.16 -2.81
C ILE A 295 -16.43 12.10 -3.83
N LEU A 296 -17.17 12.64 -4.79
CA LEU A 296 -16.65 13.64 -5.74
C LEU A 296 -16.23 14.93 -5.03
N VAL A 297 -17.09 15.48 -4.18
CA VAL A 297 -16.80 16.69 -3.39
C VAL A 297 -15.59 16.47 -2.49
N LEU A 298 -15.53 15.32 -1.80
CA LEU A 298 -14.40 14.93 -0.97
C LEU A 298 -13.11 14.83 -1.79
N SER A 299 -13.15 14.22 -2.97
CA SER A 299 -11.98 14.08 -3.84
C SER A 299 -11.44 15.44 -4.29
N VAL A 300 -12.32 16.37 -4.65
CA VAL A 300 -11.94 17.74 -5.01
C VAL A 300 -11.40 18.51 -3.80
N ALA A 301 -12.07 18.42 -2.65
CA ALA A 301 -11.62 19.05 -1.40
C ALA A 301 -10.25 18.53 -0.96
N ALA A 302 -10.01 17.22 -1.05
CA ALA A 302 -8.73 16.59 -0.76
C ALA A 302 -7.61 17.11 -1.66
N LEU A 303 -7.88 17.25 -2.96
CA LEU A 303 -6.93 17.80 -3.93
C LEU A 303 -6.61 19.28 -3.64
N ALA A 304 -7.62 20.07 -3.27
CA ALA A 304 -7.46 21.47 -2.94
C ALA A 304 -6.65 21.69 -1.65
N LEU A 305 -6.92 20.90 -0.61
CA LEU A 305 -6.27 21.03 0.70
C LEU A 305 -4.88 20.41 0.75
N CYS A 306 -4.73 19.17 0.26
CA CYS A 306 -3.53 18.35 0.46
C CYS A 306 -2.86 17.89 -0.84
N GLY A 307 -3.42 18.19 -2.02
CA GLY A 307 -2.98 17.62 -3.30
C GLY A 307 -1.71 18.21 -3.91
N ARG A 308 -1.24 19.36 -3.42
CA ARG A 308 -0.09 20.08 -4.00
C ARG A 308 1.19 19.26 -3.95
N ASP A 309 1.52 18.71 -2.78
CA ASP A 309 2.80 18.05 -2.51
C ASP A 309 2.65 16.53 -2.27
N ASN A 310 1.43 16.00 -2.39
CA ASN A 310 1.13 14.60 -2.11
C ASN A 310 0.70 13.82 -3.36
N GLY A 311 1.68 13.16 -4.00
CA GLY A 311 1.43 12.35 -5.19
C GLY A 311 0.50 11.16 -4.95
N GLY A 312 0.59 10.52 -3.78
CA GLY A 312 -0.26 9.37 -3.43
C GLY A 312 -1.73 9.77 -3.28
N LEU A 313 -1.99 10.85 -2.54
CA LEU A 313 -3.34 11.41 -2.37
C LEU A 313 -3.94 11.81 -3.71
N ARG A 314 -3.16 12.42 -4.60
CA ARG A 314 -3.62 12.80 -5.93
C ARG A 314 -4.06 11.60 -6.76
N THR A 315 -3.28 10.50 -6.72
CA THR A 315 -3.66 9.26 -7.41
C THR A 315 -4.96 8.69 -6.87
N ILE A 316 -5.12 8.62 -5.54
CA ILE A 316 -6.34 8.11 -4.89
C ILE A 316 -7.54 8.98 -5.25
N ALA A 317 -7.42 10.31 -5.13
CA ALA A 317 -8.49 11.25 -5.43
C ALA A 317 -8.91 11.20 -6.91
N TYR A 318 -7.96 11.14 -7.84
CA TYR A 318 -8.30 11.00 -9.26
C TYR A 318 -8.92 9.64 -9.59
N ALA A 319 -8.46 8.56 -8.98
CA ALA A 319 -9.05 7.24 -9.16
C ALA A 319 -10.51 7.22 -8.68
N ALA A 320 -10.76 7.66 -7.45
CA ALA A 320 -12.11 7.74 -6.90
C ALA A 320 -13.01 8.68 -7.71
N PHE A 321 -12.53 9.88 -8.05
CA PHE A 321 -13.27 10.81 -8.91
C PHE A 321 -13.64 10.18 -10.25
N SER A 322 -12.70 9.47 -10.89
CA SER A 322 -12.94 8.83 -12.20
C SER A 322 -13.95 7.68 -12.10
N ILE A 323 -13.87 6.88 -11.02
CA ILE A 323 -14.82 5.78 -10.75
C ILE A 323 -16.22 6.34 -10.53
N GLU A 324 -16.38 7.37 -9.69
CA GLU A 324 -17.70 7.95 -9.40
C GLU A 324 -18.32 8.67 -10.60
N VAL A 325 -17.51 9.36 -11.41
CA VAL A 325 -18.01 9.95 -12.67
C VAL A 325 -18.50 8.86 -13.62
N LEU A 326 -17.79 7.73 -13.72
CA LEU A 326 -18.21 6.60 -14.54
C LEU A 326 -19.50 5.95 -13.99
N TYR A 327 -19.61 5.80 -12.67
CA TYR A 327 -20.80 5.30 -11.99
C TYR A 327 -22.02 6.18 -12.29
N LEU A 328 -21.94 7.48 -12.01
CA LEU A 328 -23.02 8.43 -12.27
C LEU A 328 -23.39 8.48 -13.74
N ALA A 329 -22.40 8.40 -14.64
CA ALA A 329 -22.65 8.31 -16.07
C ALA A 329 -23.42 7.02 -16.41
N PHE A 330 -23.09 5.88 -15.81
CA PHE A 330 -23.80 4.61 -16.04
C PHE A 330 -25.25 4.67 -15.53
N GLU A 331 -25.48 5.17 -14.31
CA GLU A 331 -26.81 5.26 -13.71
C GLU A 331 -27.72 6.25 -14.46
N THR A 332 -27.17 7.44 -14.78
CA THR A 332 -27.90 8.47 -15.54
C THR A 332 -28.21 8.03 -16.97
N VAL A 333 -27.36 7.19 -17.57
CA VAL A 333 -27.49 6.77 -18.97
C VAL A 333 -28.23 5.43 -19.12
N GLY A 334 -28.22 4.56 -18.13
CA GLY A 334 -29.01 3.32 -18.09
C GLY A 334 -30.52 3.59 -18.15
N THR A 335 -30.95 4.74 -17.63
CA THR A 335 -32.36 5.20 -17.67
C THR A 335 -32.74 5.87 -19.01
N MET A 336 -31.77 6.28 -19.82
CA MET A 336 -31.98 6.90 -21.15
C MET A 336 -31.61 5.93 -22.27
N ILE A 337 -32.45 4.93 -22.50
CA ILE A 337 -32.37 4.07 -23.69
C ILE A 337 -32.35 4.93 -24.96
N GLY A 338 -31.14 5.09 -25.48
CA GLY A 338 -30.72 5.99 -26.56
C GLY A 338 -29.18 6.05 -26.63
N THR A 339 -28.51 4.92 -26.42
CA THR A 339 -27.26 4.85 -25.63
C THR A 339 -25.94 4.80 -26.40
N SER A 340 -25.88 4.64 -27.72
CA SER A 340 -24.57 4.60 -28.45
C SER A 340 -24.16 5.95 -29.05
N GLY A 341 -25.14 6.76 -29.48
CA GLY A 341 -24.90 8.03 -30.15
C GLY A 341 -24.31 9.11 -29.24
N PHE A 342 -24.75 9.15 -27.98
CA PHE A 342 -24.30 10.15 -27.02
C PHE A 342 -22.86 9.93 -26.56
N PHE A 343 -22.45 8.69 -26.25
CA PHE A 343 -21.08 8.41 -25.83
C PHE A 343 -20.06 8.62 -26.97
N LEU A 344 -20.44 8.32 -28.21
CA LEU A 344 -19.64 8.66 -29.38
C LEU A 344 -19.48 10.18 -29.50
N THR A 345 -20.57 10.95 -29.35
CA THR A 345 -20.52 12.42 -29.48
C THR A 345 -19.79 13.09 -28.32
N ALA A 346 -20.08 12.73 -27.07
CA ALA A 346 -19.40 13.27 -25.90
C ALA A 346 -17.90 12.92 -25.89
N GLY A 347 -17.54 11.67 -26.23
CA GLY A 347 -16.15 11.25 -26.37
C GLY A 347 -15.40 12.01 -27.45
N ILE A 348 -16.03 12.21 -28.62
CA ILE A 348 -15.46 13.03 -29.70
C ILE A 348 -15.29 14.48 -29.26
N ILE A 349 -16.28 15.08 -28.59
CA ILE A 349 -16.23 16.47 -28.12
C ILE A 349 -15.09 16.67 -27.11
N VAL A 350 -14.92 15.76 -26.15
CA VAL A 350 -13.84 15.84 -25.16
C VAL A 350 -12.47 15.67 -25.83
N LEU A 351 -12.33 14.74 -26.78
CA LEU A 351 -11.08 14.56 -27.53
C LEU A 351 -10.74 15.77 -28.41
N LEU A 352 -11.75 16.38 -29.05
CA LEU A 352 -11.59 17.60 -29.83
C LEU A 352 -11.22 18.80 -28.95
N LEU A 353 -11.83 18.94 -27.78
CA LEU A 353 -11.52 19.98 -26.82
C LEU A 353 -10.09 19.81 -26.28
N ALA A 354 -9.69 18.60 -25.93
CA ALA A 354 -8.33 18.29 -25.51
C ALA A 354 -7.29 18.59 -26.61
N ALA A 355 -7.60 18.22 -27.86
CA ALA A 355 -6.73 18.55 -29.00
C ALA A 355 -6.67 20.05 -29.29
N PHE A 356 -7.77 20.78 -29.12
CA PHE A 356 -7.87 22.22 -29.29
C PHE A 356 -7.06 22.96 -28.22
N VAL A 357 -7.25 22.61 -26.94
CA VAL A 357 -6.47 23.15 -25.81
C VAL A 357 -4.98 22.90 -26.05
N ARG A 358 -4.61 21.67 -26.43
CA ARG A 358 -3.20 21.33 -26.75
C ARG A 358 -2.64 22.15 -27.92
N ARG A 359 -3.46 22.49 -28.93
CA ARG A 359 -3.04 23.35 -30.06
C ARG A 359 -2.92 24.82 -29.67
N MET A 360 -3.81 25.31 -28.82
CA MET A 360 -3.74 26.69 -28.30
C MET A 360 -2.51 26.88 -27.42
N GLU A 361 -2.25 25.96 -26.50
CA GLU A 361 -1.05 25.99 -25.66
C GLU A 361 0.24 26.00 -26.49
N LYS A 362 0.30 25.20 -27.55
CA LYS A 362 1.43 25.21 -28.51
C LYS A 362 1.56 26.52 -29.29
N ARG A 363 0.45 27.22 -29.58
CA ARG A 363 0.47 28.53 -30.25
C ARG A 363 0.92 29.65 -29.30
N PHE A 364 0.49 29.63 -28.05
CA PHE A 364 0.92 30.59 -27.04
C PHE A 364 2.38 30.41 -26.64
N SER A 365 2.87 29.17 -26.56
CA SER A 365 4.29 28.89 -26.32
C SER A 365 5.18 29.33 -27.49
N ARG A 366 4.72 29.21 -28.75
CA ARG A 366 5.47 29.71 -29.93
C ARG A 366 5.52 31.24 -30.00
N ARG A 367 4.41 31.94 -29.73
CA ARG A 367 4.40 33.42 -29.70
C ARG A 367 5.33 34.01 -28.63
N ARG A 368 5.36 33.43 -27.43
CA ARG A 368 6.30 33.82 -26.37
C ARG A 368 7.77 33.62 -26.76
N GLN A 369 8.09 32.61 -27.56
CA GLN A 369 9.45 32.41 -28.08
C GLN A 369 9.83 33.39 -29.20
N THR A 370 8.85 33.92 -29.95
CA THR A 370 9.12 34.90 -31.02
C THR A 370 9.25 36.32 -30.47
N GLU A 371 8.52 36.66 -29.40
CA GLU A 371 8.66 37.95 -28.71
C GLU A 371 9.97 38.04 -27.91
N ALA A 372 10.45 36.92 -27.35
CA ALA A 372 11.72 36.86 -26.61
C ALA A 372 12.98 36.79 -27.51
N SER A 373 12.82 36.64 -28.83
CA SER A 373 13.95 36.69 -29.79
C SER A 373 14.08 38.05 -30.50
N HIS A 374 13.14 38.97 -30.27
CA HIS A 374 13.13 40.33 -30.82
C HIS A 374 13.28 41.43 -29.76
N ALA A 375 13.42 41.06 -28.49
CA ALA A 375 13.92 41.89 -27.41
C ALA A 375 15.33 41.40 -27.05
#